data_AF-A0A497NX70-F1
#
_entry.id   AF-A0A497NX70-F1
#
_cell.length_a   1.000
_cell.length_b   1.000
_cell.length_c   1.000
_cell.angle_alpha   90.00
_cell.angle_beta   90.00
_cell.angle_gamma   90.00
#
_symmetry.space_group_name_H-M   'P 1'
#
loop_
_entity.id
_entity.type
_entity.pdbx_description
1 polymer ?
#
loop_
_entity_poly.entity_id
_entity_poly.type
_entity_poly.pdbx_seq_one_letter_code
_entity_poly.pdbx_strand_id
1 'polypeptide(L)'
;MAKVVQTFLEEEEYRAFKEALEKKGLSIREGLRLAVEKLLESEFKIDPEDPFFTHKPAGRSGLSDLSRRHDKYLYGEKNEAVH
;
A
#
# COMPACT_ATOMS: atom_id res chain seq x y z
N MET A 1 6.02 14.55 8.70
CA MET A 1 4.90 15.24 9.41
C MET A 1 4.02 14.19 10.06
N ALA A 2 3.70 14.32 11.35
CA ALA A 2 2.79 13.39 12.03
C ALA A 2 1.33 13.85 11.83
N LYS A 3 0.43 12.92 11.49
CA LYS A 3 -1.02 13.17 11.43
C LYS A 3 -1.69 12.53 12.64
N VAL A 4 -2.63 13.24 13.25
CA VAL A 4 -3.45 12.71 14.36
C VAL A 4 -4.70 12.06 13.77
N VAL A 5 -4.95 10.81 14.15
CA VAL A 5 -6.14 10.06 13.77
C VAL A 5 -6.94 9.80 15.05
N GLN A 6 -8.23 10.10 15.04
CA GLN A 6 -9.17 9.83 16.13
C GLN A 6 -10.30 8.97 15.57
N THR A 7 -10.65 7.91 16.29
CA THR A 7 -11.71 6.98 15.92
C THR A 7 -12.48 6.58 17.16
N PHE A 8 -13.70 6.13 16.96
CA PHE A 8 -14.51 5.53 18.02
C PHE A 8 -14.30 4.01 17.99
N LEU A 9 -14.23 3.41 19.17
CA LEU A 9 -14.20 1.97 19.40
C LEU A 9 -15.45 1.65 20.21
N GLU A 10 -16.10 0.53 19.90
CA GLU A 10 -17.19 0.04 20.74
C GLU A 10 -16.66 -0.34 22.14
N GLU A 11 -17.53 -0.33 23.14
CA GLU A 11 -17.12 -0.53 24.54
C GLU A 11 -16.49 -1.92 24.75
N GLU A 12 -17.00 -2.94 24.06
CA GLU A 12 -16.45 -4.30 24.05
C GLU A 12 -15.06 -4.36 23.42
N GLU A 13 -14.87 -3.71 22.27
CA GLU A 13 -13.58 -3.64 21.56
C GLU A 13 -12.53 -2.92 22.40
N TYR A 14 -12.91 -1.80 23.01
CA TYR A 14 -12.05 -1.03 23.90
C TYR A 14 -11.62 -1.87 25.11
N ARG A 15 -12.55 -2.61 25.72
CA ARG A 15 -12.25 -3.45 26.88
C ARG A 15 -11.32 -4.61 26.53
N ALA A 16 -11.60 -5.31 25.42
CA ALA A 16 -10.75 -6.39 24.93
C ALA A 16 -9.34 -5.88 24.59
N PHE A 17 -9.25 -4.72 23.94
CA PHE A 17 -7.99 -4.08 23.59
C PHE A 17 -7.20 -3.68 24.83
N LYS A 18 -7.85 -3.08 25.83
CA LYS A 18 -7.22 -2.68 27.08
C LYS A 18 -6.64 -3.89 27.84
N GLU A 19 -7.40 -4.98 27.94
CA GLU A 19 -6.92 -6.20 28.61
C GLU A 19 -5.70 -6.81 27.89
N ALA A 20 -5.71 -6.78 26.56
CA ALA A 20 -4.59 -7.25 25.74
C ALA A 20 -3.31 -6.39 25.92
N LEU A 21 -3.47 -5.09 26.20
CA LEU A 21 -2.36 -4.17 26.46
C LEU A 21 -1.84 -4.24 27.88
N GLU A 22 -2.71 -4.44 28.88
CA GLU A 22 -2.30 -4.64 30.28
C GLU A 22 -1.39 -5.86 30.42
N LYS A 23 -1.70 -6.96 29.72
CA LYS A 23 -0.84 -8.17 29.66
C LYS A 23 0.55 -7.89 29.09
N LYS A 24 0.70 -6.83 28.29
CA LYS A 24 1.94 -6.44 27.63
C LYS A 24 2.63 -5.24 28.29
N GLY A 25 2.02 -4.64 29.31
CA GLY A 25 2.53 -3.42 29.96
C GLY A 25 2.56 -2.19 29.06
N LEU A 26 1.70 -2.11 28.04
CA LEU A 26 1.69 -1.04 27.04
C LEU A 26 0.59 -0.03 27.30
N SER A 27 0.84 1.24 27.00
CA SER A 27 -0.23 2.25 26.99
C SER A 27 -1.15 2.08 25.77
N ILE A 28 -2.37 2.62 25.84
CA ILE A 28 -3.35 2.59 24.73
C ILE A 28 -2.77 3.21 23.46
N ARG A 29 -2.00 4.30 23.60
CA ARG A 29 -1.39 5.00 22.46
C ARG A 29 -0.30 4.16 21.80
N GLU A 30 0.54 3.49 22.59
CA GLU A 30 1.57 2.58 22.07
C GLU A 30 0.95 1.34 21.44
N GLY A 31 -0.10 0.80 22.06
CA GLY A 31 -0.89 -0.30 21.52
C GLY A 31 -1.48 0.01 20.15
N LEU A 32 -2.10 1.19 19.99
CA LEU A 32 -2.66 1.61 18.71
C LEU A 32 -1.57 1.81 17.66
N ARG A 33 -0.44 2.40 18.04
CA ARG A 33 0.70 2.55 17.13
C ARG A 33 1.21 1.19 16.65
N LEU A 34 1.38 0.22 17.56
CA LEU A 34 1.80 -1.14 17.23
C LEU A 34 0.77 -1.88 16.38
N ALA A 35 -0.52 -1.69 16.64
CA ALA A 35 -1.58 -2.30 15.84
C ALA A 35 -1.57 -1.79 14.40
N VAL A 36 -1.41 -0.47 14.21
CA VAL A 36 -1.27 0.14 12.89
C VAL A 36 -0.01 -0.35 12.19
N GLU A 37 1.13 -0.41 12.89
CA GLU A 37 2.39 -0.89 12.34
C GLU A 37 2.29 -2.35 11.89
N LYS A 38 1.70 -3.22 12.72
CA LYS A 38 1.47 -4.62 12.35
C LYS A 38 0.50 -4.79 11.19
N LEU A 39 -0.55 -3.97 11.14
CA LEU A 39 -1.50 -3.98 10.02
C LEU A 39 -0.80 -3.56 8.72
N LEU A 40 0.07 -2.56 8.79
CA LEU A 40 0.87 -2.13 7.64
C LEU A 40 1.89 -3.20 7.24
N GLU A 41 2.56 -3.86 8.18
CA GLU A 41 3.44 -5.00 7.88
C GLU A 41 2.69 -6.19 7.26
N SER A 42 1.44 -6.44 7.68
CA SER A 42 0.65 -7.55 7.14
C SER A 42 0.07 -7.25 5.76
N GLU A 43 -0.44 -6.04 5.53
CA GLU A 43 -1.09 -5.63 4.28
C GLU A 43 -0.07 -5.16 3.22
N PHE A 44 1.00 -4.50 3.66
CA PHE A 44 2.06 -3.95 2.81
C PHE A 44 3.38 -4.66 3.06
N LYS A 45 3.37 -6.00 3.07
CA LYS A 45 4.58 -6.79 2.86
C LYS A 45 5.06 -6.62 1.41
N ILE A 46 5.31 -5.39 0.99
CA ILE A 46 6.06 -5.04 -0.20
C ILE A 46 7.48 -5.37 0.19
N ASP A 47 7.95 -6.52 -0.28
CA ASP A 47 9.35 -6.87 -0.13
C ASP A 47 10.18 -5.78 -0.83
N PRO A 48 10.99 -4.99 -0.11
CA PRO A 48 11.83 -3.98 -0.74
C PRO A 48 12.87 -4.62 -1.68
N GLU A 49 13.12 -5.93 -1.54
CA GLU A 49 13.94 -6.73 -2.44
C GLU A 49 13.12 -7.51 -3.49
N ASP A 50 11.80 -7.28 -3.60
CA ASP A 50 10.97 -7.96 -4.60
C ASP A 50 11.59 -7.78 -5.99
N PRO A 51 11.90 -8.87 -6.72
CA PRO A 51 12.43 -8.80 -8.07
C PRO A 51 11.57 -7.93 -9.00
N PHE A 52 10.25 -7.85 -8.77
CA PHE A 52 9.35 -6.98 -9.50
C PHE A 52 9.68 -5.50 -9.34
N PHE A 53 10.10 -5.04 -8.15
CA PHE A 53 10.43 -3.63 -7.89
C PHE A 53 11.92 -3.31 -8.04
N THR A 54 12.80 -4.31 -7.90
CA THR A 54 14.26 -4.13 -7.97
C THR A 54 14.85 -4.36 -9.36
N HIS A 55 14.17 -5.11 -10.24
CA HIS A 55 14.70 -5.34 -11.58
C HIS A 55 14.70 -4.03 -12.38
N LYS A 56 15.84 -3.73 -13.00
CA LYS A 56 15.90 -2.68 -14.01
C LYS A 56 15.08 -3.16 -15.21
N PRO A 57 14.34 -2.26 -15.88
CA PRO A 57 13.58 -2.63 -17.07
C PRO A 57 14.51 -3.28 -18.09
N ALA A 58 14.19 -4.50 -18.50
CA ALA A 58 15.01 -5.29 -19.42
C ALA A 58 15.09 -4.66 -20.82
N GLY A 59 14.14 -3.80 -21.17
CA GLY A 59 14.10 -3.07 -22.43
C GLY A 59 13.76 -1.59 -22.21
N ARG A 60 14.32 -0.74 -23.08
CA ARG A 60 13.92 0.66 -23.21
C ARG A 60 13.33 0.84 -24.60
N SER A 61 12.08 1.30 -24.68
CA SER A 61 11.47 1.65 -25.97
C SER A 61 12.04 2.94 -26.56
N GLY A 62 12.64 3.80 -25.73
CA GLY A 62 13.06 5.15 -26.11
C GLY A 62 11.91 6.14 -26.30
N LEU A 63 10.67 5.70 -26.08
CA LEU A 63 9.45 6.49 -26.28
C LEU A 63 8.88 6.91 -24.93
N SER A 64 8.86 8.22 -24.66
CA SER A 64 8.39 8.79 -23.39
C SER A 64 6.89 8.60 -23.14
N ASP A 65 6.11 8.38 -24.20
CA ASP A 65 4.65 8.23 -24.16
C ASP A 65 4.18 6.81 -24.50
N LEU A 66 5.10 5.83 -24.51
CA LEU A 66 4.78 4.43 -24.84
C LEU A 66 3.60 3.92 -24.00
N SER A 67 3.62 4.14 -22.69
CA SER A 67 2.56 3.65 -21.79
C SER A 67 1.18 4.23 -22.13
N ARG A 68 1.12 5.42 -22.73
CA ARG A 68 -0.13 6.11 -23.09
C ARG A 68 -0.59 5.79 -24.50
N ARG A 69 0.34 5.57 -25.43
CA ARG A 69 0.07 5.38 -26.86
C ARG A 69 0.46 3.98 -27.35
N HIS A 70 0.51 3.00 -26.46
CA HIS A 70 0.94 1.65 -26.80
C HIS A 70 0.13 1.06 -27.96
N ASP A 71 -1.18 1.29 -28.01
CA ASP A 71 -2.03 0.84 -29.11
C ASP A 71 -1.62 1.43 -30.46
N LYS A 72 -1.29 2.72 -30.50
CA LYS A 72 -0.76 3.35 -31.72
C LYS A 72 0.54 2.69 -32.17
N TYR A 73 1.43 2.34 -31.24
CA TYR A 73 2.72 1.73 -31.56
C TYR A 73 2.61 0.25 -31.93
N LEU A 74 1.66 -0.49 -31.35
CA LEU A 74 1.44 -1.91 -31.61
C LEU A 74 0.58 -2.15 -32.85
N TYR A 75 -0.45 -1.33 -33.06
CA TYR A 75 -1.50 -1.57 -34.07
C TYR A 75 -1.58 -0.49 -35.15
N GLY A 76 -0.93 0.66 -34.97
CA GLY A 76 -0.98 1.79 -35.91
C GLY A 76 -2.29 2.58 -35.86
N GLU A 77 -2.29 3.80 -36.40
CA GLU A 77 -3.43 4.75 -36.36
C GLU A 77 -4.68 4.29 -37.15
N LYS A 78 -4.61 3.16 -37.87
CA LYS A 78 -5.73 2.67 -38.69
C LYS A 78 -6.89 2.07 -37.89
N ASN A 79 -6.71 1.80 -36.59
CA ASN A 79 -7.72 1.19 -35.73
C ASN A 79 -8.42 2.18 -34.79
N GLU A 80 -8.12 3.48 -34.82
CA GLU A 80 -8.81 4.49 -34.01
C GLU A 80 -10.25 4.80 -34.52
N ALA A 81 -10.65 4.25 -35.68
CA ALA A 81 -11.93 4.54 -36.32
C ALA A 81 -13.05 3.50 -36.06
N VAL A 82 -12.93 2.67 -35.01
CA VAL A 82 -14.01 1.75 -34.61
C VAL A 82 -14.38 2.02 -33.16
N HIS A 83 -15.01 3.17 -32.92
CA HIS A 83 -15.93 3.37 -31.80
C HIS A 83 -17.11 4.23 -32.22
#